data_AF-A0A285UIF1-F1
#
_entry.id   AF-A0A285UIF1-F1
#
_cell.length_a   1.000
_cell.length_b   1.000
_cell.length_c   1.000
_cell.angle_alpha   90.00
_cell.angle_beta   90.00
_cell.angle_gamma   90.00
#
_symmetry.space_group_name_H-M   'P 1'
#
loop_
_entity.id
_entity.type
_entity.pdbx_description
1 polymer ?
#
loop_
_entity_poly.entity_id
_entity_poly.type
_entity_poly.pdbx_seq_one_letter_code
_entity_poly.pdbx_strand_id
1 'polypeptide(L)'
;MQSYKKTKEDLLKAEDYRSFTVRSRYLPGMMDGEAAHFKKIQETYKEEGFNHLSAVELCRTFIKVDLLKLSLMQSTHGVFTDGDKPYYPMEHEVLGKFTLNQSDMDFHELELPEDLEKLNLEIRDKIIEFTKSIEPFLQLIEKNAGDFNETFQTVMTVLINDNPHILSKIYDATYYGTVLDYNIDNAFEKAWKEQLVEKPLVSFYAAFTLARYDNMFKSQLT
;
A
#
# COMPACT_ATOMS: atom_id res chain seq x y z
N MET A 1 11.76 -35.45 -1.46
CA MET A 1 10.76 -34.38 -1.34
C MET A 1 9.67 -34.86 -0.40
N GLN A 2 9.48 -34.20 0.75
CA GLN A 2 8.25 -34.39 1.52
C GLN A 2 7.07 -33.83 0.70
N SER A 3 5.89 -34.45 0.79
CA SER A 3 4.76 -34.02 -0.03
C SER A 3 4.27 -32.64 0.41
N TYR A 4 3.84 -31.82 -0.56
CA TYR A 4 3.24 -30.49 -0.41
C TYR A 4 2.26 -30.38 0.79
N LYS A 5 1.43 -31.41 0.97
CA LYS A 5 0.46 -31.48 2.06
C LYS A 5 1.11 -31.49 3.45
N LYS A 6 2.25 -32.18 3.60
CA LYS A 6 2.95 -32.34 4.87
C LYS A 6 3.61 -31.04 5.35
N THR A 7 4.17 -30.25 4.42
CA THR A 7 4.82 -28.98 4.80
C THR A 7 3.82 -27.87 5.11
N LYS A 8 2.66 -27.87 4.45
CA LYS A 8 1.51 -27.04 4.83
C LYS A 8 0.99 -27.42 6.22
N GLU A 9 0.83 -28.72 6.48
CA GLU A 9 0.47 -29.25 7.79
C GLU A 9 1.51 -28.89 8.88
N ASP A 10 2.80 -28.78 8.54
CA ASP A 10 3.85 -28.43 9.51
C ASP A 10 3.88 -26.91 9.82
N LEU A 11 3.55 -26.05 8.84
CA LEU A 11 3.24 -24.63 9.06
C LEU A 11 1.98 -24.45 9.93
N LEU A 12 0.94 -25.23 9.67
CA LEU A 12 -0.29 -25.26 10.46
C LEU A 12 -0.03 -25.74 11.89
N LYS A 13 0.77 -26.81 12.07
CA LYS A 13 1.16 -27.35 13.39
C LYS A 13 2.05 -26.40 14.19
N ALA A 14 2.77 -25.50 13.52
CA ALA A 14 3.54 -24.47 14.20
C ALA A 14 2.64 -23.38 14.81
N GLU A 15 1.35 -23.33 14.42
CA GLU A 15 0.36 -22.33 14.87
C GLU A 15 0.89 -20.89 14.80
N ASP A 16 1.87 -20.61 13.93
CA ASP A 16 2.56 -19.33 13.89
C ASP A 16 1.80 -18.31 13.04
N TYR A 17 0.55 -18.07 13.44
CA TYR A 17 -0.27 -17.00 12.92
C TYR A 17 0.08 -15.65 13.54
N ARG A 18 1.14 -15.56 14.37
CA ARG A 18 1.47 -14.34 15.14
C ARG A 18 1.59 -13.11 14.24
N SER A 19 2.17 -13.27 13.05
CA SER A 19 2.23 -12.20 12.05
C SER A 19 0.83 -11.75 11.62
N PHE A 20 -0.04 -12.68 11.20
CA PHE A 20 -1.42 -12.36 10.83
C PHE A 20 -2.23 -11.80 12.01
N THR A 21 -2.20 -12.46 13.18
CA THR A 21 -2.92 -12.04 14.40
C THR A 21 -2.52 -10.66 14.88
N VAL A 22 -1.24 -10.27 14.76
CA VAL A 22 -0.81 -8.90 15.12
C VAL A 22 -1.35 -7.91 14.11
N ARG A 23 -1.15 -8.16 12.80
CA ARG A 23 -1.51 -7.21 11.74
C ARG A 23 -3.02 -7.04 11.59
N SER A 24 -3.78 -8.12 11.78
CA SER A 24 -5.24 -8.12 11.69
C SER A 24 -5.92 -7.30 12.80
N ARG A 25 -5.21 -6.96 13.89
CA ARG A 25 -5.69 -6.00 14.90
C ARG A 25 -5.71 -4.56 14.40
N TYR A 26 -4.86 -4.24 13.42
CA TYR A 26 -4.67 -2.87 12.93
C TYR A 26 -5.33 -2.66 11.56
N LEU A 27 -5.16 -3.62 10.65
CA LEU A 27 -5.57 -3.50 9.24
C LEU A 27 -7.03 -3.06 9.04
N PRO A 28 -8.04 -3.62 9.75
CA PRO A 28 -9.42 -3.17 9.59
C PRO A 28 -9.61 -1.69 9.89
N GLY A 29 -9.08 -1.22 11.02
CA GLY A 29 -9.21 0.18 11.45
C GLY A 29 -8.43 1.14 10.58
N MET A 30 -7.26 0.72 10.06
CA MET A 30 -6.48 1.49 9.10
C MET A 30 -7.24 1.63 7.77
N MET A 31 -7.83 0.55 7.26
CA MET A 31 -8.69 0.60 6.06
C MET A 31 -9.91 1.51 6.26
N ASP A 32 -10.55 1.48 7.43
CA ASP A 32 -11.66 2.38 7.76
C ASP A 32 -11.22 3.85 7.79
N GLY A 33 -10.01 4.11 8.29
CA GLY A 33 -9.39 5.43 8.27
C GLY A 33 -9.17 5.94 6.85
N GLU A 34 -8.56 5.14 5.98
CA GLU A 34 -8.33 5.50 4.57
C GLU A 34 -9.64 5.68 3.79
N ALA A 35 -10.63 4.82 4.02
CA ALA A 35 -11.95 4.97 3.39
C ALA A 35 -12.66 6.26 3.83
N ALA A 36 -12.59 6.61 5.11
CA ALA A 36 -13.14 7.85 5.63
C ALA A 36 -12.39 9.08 5.10
N HIS A 37 -11.06 9.02 4.99
CA HIS A 37 -10.25 10.09 4.39
C HIS A 37 -10.57 10.27 2.92
N PHE A 38 -10.65 9.19 2.16
CA PHE A 38 -11.03 9.22 0.75
C PHE A 38 -12.39 9.87 0.55
N LYS A 39 -13.39 9.53 1.36
CA LYS A 39 -14.71 10.17 1.30
C LYS A 39 -14.63 11.70 1.47
N LYS A 40 -13.79 12.21 2.37
CA LYS A 40 -13.57 13.66 2.52
C LYS A 40 -12.97 14.27 1.26
N ILE A 41 -11.98 13.61 0.65
CA ILE A 41 -11.39 14.05 -0.63
C ILE A 41 -12.46 14.10 -1.72
N GLN A 42 -13.35 13.09 -1.79
CA GLN A 42 -14.45 13.06 -2.74
C GLN A 42 -15.44 14.22 -2.53
N GLU A 43 -15.74 14.56 -1.28
CA GLU A 43 -16.61 15.68 -0.92
C GLU A 43 -15.98 17.01 -1.35
N THR A 44 -14.71 17.24 -1.03
CA THR A 44 -13.96 18.43 -1.51
C THR A 44 -13.93 18.50 -3.03
N TYR A 45 -13.70 17.38 -3.71
CA TYR A 45 -13.68 17.34 -5.18
C TYR A 45 -15.04 17.69 -5.80
N LYS A 46 -16.16 17.30 -5.16
CA LYS A 46 -17.51 17.65 -5.62
C LYS A 46 -17.80 19.15 -5.47
N GLU A 47 -17.28 19.77 -4.42
CA GLU A 47 -17.51 21.19 -4.13
C GLU A 47 -16.60 22.11 -4.96
N GLU A 48 -15.31 21.77 -5.05
CA GLU A 48 -14.28 22.64 -5.63
C GLU A 48 -13.88 22.24 -7.07
N GLY A 49 -14.29 21.05 -7.53
CA GLY A 49 -13.85 20.48 -8.80
C GLY A 49 -12.41 19.95 -8.72
N PHE A 50 -11.78 19.78 -9.89
CA PHE A 50 -10.41 19.27 -9.96
C PHE A 50 -9.43 20.25 -9.32
N ASN A 51 -8.78 19.82 -8.25
CA ASN A 51 -7.75 20.59 -7.56
C ASN A 51 -6.52 19.71 -7.26
N HIS A 52 -5.34 20.33 -7.31
CA HIS A 52 -4.07 19.61 -7.23
C HIS A 52 -3.78 19.05 -5.84
N LEU A 53 -4.31 19.66 -4.77
CA LEU A 53 -4.12 19.19 -3.39
C LEU A 53 -4.92 17.90 -3.11
N SER A 54 -6.17 17.84 -3.54
CA SER A 54 -7.00 16.64 -3.47
C SER A 54 -6.42 15.50 -4.29
N ALA A 55 -5.79 15.78 -5.44
CA ALA A 55 -5.08 14.76 -6.20
C ALA A 55 -3.85 14.21 -5.46
N VAL A 56 -3.06 15.07 -4.79
CA VAL A 56 -1.94 14.65 -3.92
C VAL A 56 -2.42 13.78 -2.76
N GLU A 57 -3.48 14.20 -2.06
CA GLU A 57 -4.08 13.43 -0.97
C GLU A 57 -4.63 12.08 -1.45
N LEU A 58 -5.26 12.06 -2.63
CA LEU A 58 -5.70 10.82 -3.27
C LEU A 58 -4.53 9.89 -3.51
N CYS A 59 -3.43 10.43 -4.04
CA CYS A 59 -2.25 9.67 -4.34
C CYS A 59 -1.64 9.04 -3.09
N ARG A 60 -1.52 9.81 -1.99
CA ARG A 60 -1.07 9.31 -0.68
C ARG A 60 -1.96 8.19 -0.17
N THR A 61 -3.28 8.39 -0.21
CA THR A 61 -4.27 7.39 0.21
C THR A 61 -4.11 6.10 -0.59
N PHE A 62 -3.91 6.19 -1.91
CA PHE A 62 -3.73 5.01 -2.75
C PHE A 62 -2.44 4.25 -2.43
N ILE A 63 -1.30 4.93 -2.26
CA ILE A 63 -0.05 4.28 -1.81
C ILE A 63 -0.24 3.62 -0.44
N LYS A 64 -0.91 4.28 0.50
CA LYS A 64 -1.19 3.72 1.83
C LYS A 64 -2.02 2.44 1.75
N VAL A 65 -3.11 2.44 0.97
CA VAL A 65 -3.95 1.25 0.78
C VAL A 65 -3.17 0.12 0.10
N ASP A 66 -2.31 0.42 -0.88
CA ASP A 66 -1.45 -0.60 -1.48
C ASP A 66 -0.44 -1.17 -0.47
N LEU A 67 0.12 -0.36 0.43
CA LEU A 67 0.96 -0.87 1.52
C LEU A 67 0.16 -1.76 2.48
N LEU A 68 -1.10 -1.42 2.81
CA LEU A 68 -1.98 -2.26 3.63
C LEU A 68 -2.28 -3.59 2.94
N LYS A 69 -2.53 -3.56 1.63
CA LYS A 69 -2.70 -4.75 0.79
C LYS A 69 -1.45 -5.62 0.80
N LEU A 70 -0.26 -5.03 0.56
CA LEU A 70 1.02 -5.76 0.64
C LEU A 70 1.24 -6.36 2.03
N SER A 71 0.87 -5.62 3.09
CA SER A 71 0.93 -6.10 4.47
C SER A 71 0.00 -7.30 4.72
N LEU A 72 -1.23 -7.25 4.23
CA LEU A 72 -2.17 -8.37 4.30
C LEU A 72 -1.59 -9.58 3.57
N MET A 73 -1.11 -9.39 2.35
CA MET A 73 -0.54 -10.44 1.52
C MET A 73 0.69 -11.09 2.17
N GLN A 74 1.62 -10.29 2.71
CA GLN A 74 2.78 -10.78 3.47
C GLN A 74 2.36 -11.60 4.70
N SER A 75 1.19 -11.30 5.27
CA SER A 75 0.67 -12.01 6.45
C SER A 75 -0.13 -13.28 6.12
N THR A 76 -0.61 -13.41 4.89
CA THR A 76 -1.44 -14.54 4.42
C THR A 76 -0.72 -15.45 3.43
N HIS A 77 0.48 -15.08 2.98
CA HIS A 77 1.27 -15.87 2.02
C HIS A 77 2.64 -16.22 2.60
N GLY A 78 3.05 -17.46 2.39
CA GLY A 78 4.44 -17.92 2.56
C GLY A 78 5.09 -18.24 1.22
N VAL A 79 6.40 -18.25 1.19
CA VAL A 79 7.24 -18.69 0.06
C VAL A 79 8.04 -19.92 0.48
N PHE A 80 8.25 -20.85 -0.45
CA PHE A 80 9.21 -21.94 -0.25
C PHE A 80 10.59 -21.51 -0.73
N THR A 81 11.60 -21.64 0.14
CA THR A 81 13.00 -21.49 -0.25
C THR A 81 13.65 -22.85 -0.43
N ASP A 82 14.73 -22.90 -1.21
CA ASP A 82 15.48 -24.10 -1.55
C ASP A 82 15.99 -24.79 -0.27
N GLY A 83 15.31 -25.86 0.15
CA GLY A 83 15.55 -26.53 1.44
C GLY A 83 14.32 -26.84 2.31
N ASP A 84 13.10 -26.87 1.76
CA ASP A 84 11.84 -27.29 2.42
C ASP A 84 11.38 -26.40 3.60
N LYS A 85 11.99 -25.22 3.82
CA LYS A 85 11.59 -24.30 4.89
C LYS A 85 10.69 -23.18 4.37
N PRO A 86 9.56 -22.92 5.05
CA PRO A 86 8.71 -21.79 4.74
C PRO A 86 9.38 -20.47 5.14
N TYR A 87 9.23 -19.46 4.30
CA TYR A 87 9.78 -18.12 4.45
C TYR A 87 8.69 -17.07 4.24
N TYR A 88 8.65 -16.04 5.06
CA TYR A 88 7.73 -14.91 4.87
C TYR A 88 8.36 -13.90 3.92
N PRO A 89 7.70 -13.57 2.80
CA PRO A 89 8.28 -12.70 1.78
C PRO A 89 8.51 -11.28 2.32
N MET A 90 9.63 -10.66 1.97
CA MET A 90 9.92 -9.24 2.18
C MET A 90 9.11 -8.36 1.23
N GLU A 91 9.01 -7.07 1.55
CA GLU A 91 8.21 -6.08 0.84
C GLU A 91 8.47 -6.04 -0.67
N HIS A 92 9.73 -6.07 -1.07
CA HIS A 92 10.12 -6.05 -2.49
C HIS A 92 9.80 -7.35 -3.23
N GLU A 93 9.76 -8.49 -2.52
CA GLU A 93 9.41 -9.80 -3.09
C GLU A 93 7.89 -9.89 -3.34
N VAL A 94 7.09 -9.34 -2.41
CA VAL A 94 5.64 -9.20 -2.59
C VAL A 94 5.33 -8.20 -3.69
N LEU A 95 5.98 -7.03 -3.70
CA LEU A 95 5.79 -6.05 -4.78
C LEU A 95 6.16 -6.67 -6.13
N GLY A 96 7.37 -7.24 -6.22
CA GLY A 96 7.93 -7.82 -7.44
C GLY A 96 7.03 -8.85 -8.09
N LYS A 97 6.39 -9.77 -7.35
CA LYS A 97 5.50 -10.80 -7.91
C LYS A 97 4.18 -10.26 -8.46
N PHE A 98 3.67 -9.17 -7.90
CA PHE A 98 2.32 -8.66 -8.20
C PHE A 98 2.31 -7.43 -9.10
N THR A 99 3.42 -6.70 -9.21
CA THR A 99 3.55 -5.60 -10.17
C THR A 99 4.25 -6.01 -11.46
N LEU A 100 5.07 -7.07 -11.49
CA LEU A 100 5.83 -7.49 -12.68
C LEU A 100 6.07 -9.03 -12.70
N ASN A 101 6.06 -9.67 -13.86
CA ASN A 101 6.17 -11.13 -14.04
C ASN A 101 7.56 -11.75 -13.70
N GLN A 102 8.29 -11.27 -12.68
CA GLN A 102 9.73 -11.55 -12.51
C GLN A 102 10.15 -12.20 -11.19
N SER A 103 9.22 -12.78 -10.42
CA SER A 103 9.61 -13.57 -9.25
C SER A 103 9.60 -15.07 -9.57
N ASP A 104 10.77 -15.70 -9.55
CA ASP A 104 10.92 -17.18 -9.59
C ASP A 104 10.43 -17.86 -8.30
N MET A 105 9.93 -17.08 -7.33
CA MET A 105 9.45 -17.58 -6.05
C MET A 105 7.99 -18.05 -6.16
N ASP A 106 7.75 -19.29 -5.73
CA ASP A 106 6.39 -19.81 -5.62
C ASP A 106 5.76 -19.35 -4.29
N PHE A 107 4.60 -18.68 -4.39
CA PHE A 107 3.90 -18.11 -3.23
C PHE A 107 2.65 -18.95 -3.02
N HIS A 108 2.42 -19.35 -1.77
CA HIS A 108 1.26 -20.14 -1.40
C HIS A 108 0.49 -19.47 -0.28
N GLU A 109 -0.83 -19.43 -0.45
CA GLU A 109 -1.77 -18.95 0.55
C GLU A 109 -1.75 -19.89 1.78
N LEU A 110 -1.65 -19.29 2.96
CA LEU A 110 -1.77 -19.97 4.24
C LEU A 110 -3.23 -20.41 4.44
N GLU A 111 -3.46 -21.65 4.88
CA GLU A 111 -4.78 -22.05 5.37
C GLU A 111 -4.98 -21.43 6.75
N LEU A 112 -5.85 -20.42 6.83
CA LEU A 112 -6.20 -19.77 8.08
C LEU A 112 -7.31 -20.54 8.82
N PRO A 113 -7.29 -20.59 10.17
CA PRO A 113 -8.43 -20.98 10.98
C PRO A 113 -9.67 -20.14 10.64
N GLU A 114 -10.87 -20.70 10.82
CA GLU A 114 -12.14 -20.09 10.38
C GLU A 114 -12.33 -18.64 10.85
N ASP A 115 -11.97 -18.35 12.09
CA ASP A 115 -12.03 -17.02 12.70
C ASP A 115 -11.04 -16.03 12.08
N LEU A 116 -9.82 -16.47 11.77
CA LEU A 116 -8.80 -15.66 11.08
C LEU A 116 -9.11 -15.51 9.59
N GLU A 117 -9.67 -16.52 8.95
CA GLU A 117 -10.10 -16.49 7.55
C GLU A 117 -11.27 -15.52 7.37
N LYS A 118 -12.23 -15.52 8.29
CA LYS A 118 -13.31 -14.53 8.29
C LYS A 118 -12.75 -13.11 8.34
N LEU A 119 -11.79 -12.85 9.22
CA LEU A 119 -11.15 -11.54 9.32
C LEU A 119 -10.31 -11.17 8.08
N ASN A 120 -9.63 -12.15 7.48
CA ASN A 120 -8.91 -11.98 6.21
C ASN A 120 -9.87 -11.53 5.09
N LEU A 121 -11.00 -12.22 4.95
CA LEU A 121 -12.03 -11.89 3.97
C LEU A 121 -12.63 -10.50 4.21
N GLU A 122 -12.93 -10.13 5.47
CA GLU A 122 -13.43 -8.80 5.82
C GLU A 122 -12.45 -7.69 5.42
N ILE A 123 -11.14 -7.87 5.68
CA ILE A 123 -10.11 -6.88 5.28
C ILE A 123 -9.99 -6.83 3.76
N ARG A 124 -10.00 -7.99 3.09
CA ARG A 124 -9.92 -8.09 1.63
C ARG A 124 -11.11 -7.39 0.96
N ASP A 125 -12.31 -7.57 1.48
CA ASP A 125 -13.52 -6.94 0.95
C ASP A 125 -13.44 -5.41 1.10
N LYS A 126 -12.94 -4.90 2.24
CA LYS A 126 -12.68 -3.45 2.42
C LYS A 126 -11.69 -2.91 1.38
N ILE A 127 -10.61 -3.63 1.09
CA ILE A 127 -9.62 -3.25 0.07
C ILE A 127 -10.26 -3.24 -1.33
N ILE A 128 -11.04 -4.27 -1.67
CA ILE A 128 -11.73 -4.36 -2.96
C ILE A 128 -12.75 -3.23 -3.12
N GLU A 129 -13.54 -2.95 -2.09
CA GLU A 129 -14.52 -1.85 -2.08
C GLU A 129 -13.82 -0.50 -2.27
N PHE A 130 -12.76 -0.25 -1.51
CA PHE A 130 -11.94 0.96 -1.67
C PHE A 130 -11.41 1.09 -3.10
N THR A 131 -10.81 0.03 -3.64
CA THR A 131 -10.23 0.04 -5.00
C THR A 131 -11.29 0.30 -6.07
N LYS A 132 -12.50 -0.25 -5.93
CA LYS A 132 -13.61 0.06 -6.84
C LYS A 132 -14.06 1.52 -6.72
N SER A 133 -14.03 2.06 -5.51
CA SER A 133 -14.47 3.44 -5.24
C SER A 133 -13.50 4.50 -5.78
N ILE A 134 -12.21 4.17 -5.91
CA ILE A 134 -11.16 5.09 -6.37
C ILE A 134 -11.01 5.09 -7.90
N GLU A 135 -11.32 3.98 -8.57
CA GLU A 135 -11.19 3.80 -10.03
C GLU A 135 -11.68 5.00 -10.86
N PRO A 136 -12.88 5.59 -10.61
CA PRO A 136 -13.35 6.73 -11.39
C PRO A 136 -12.49 7.99 -11.22
N PHE A 137 -11.86 8.16 -10.05
CA PHE A 137 -10.96 9.28 -9.76
C PHE A 137 -9.60 9.08 -10.41
N LEU A 138 -9.11 7.84 -10.48
CA LEU A 138 -7.87 7.53 -11.19
C LEU A 138 -8.00 7.88 -12.68
N GLN A 139 -9.07 7.44 -13.33
CA GLN A 139 -9.35 7.77 -14.73
C GLN A 139 -9.48 9.29 -14.96
N LEU A 140 -10.05 9.99 -13.99
CA LEU A 140 -10.18 11.45 -14.03
C LEU A 140 -8.84 12.16 -13.89
N ILE A 141 -7.95 11.67 -13.02
CA ILE A 141 -6.58 12.17 -12.92
C ILE A 141 -5.80 11.88 -14.19
N GLU A 142 -5.88 10.65 -14.71
CA GLU A 142 -5.17 10.24 -15.93
C GLU A 142 -5.54 11.15 -17.10
N LYS A 143 -6.84 11.44 -17.26
CA LYS A 143 -7.34 12.36 -18.29
C LYS A 143 -6.76 13.78 -18.18
N ASN A 144 -6.48 14.24 -16.96
CA ASN A 144 -6.07 15.63 -16.70
C ASN A 144 -4.56 15.80 -16.50
N ALA A 145 -3.81 14.73 -16.22
CA ALA A 145 -2.46 14.87 -15.69
C ALA A 145 -1.40 13.85 -16.14
N GLY A 146 -1.76 12.78 -16.86
CA GLY A 146 -0.78 11.83 -17.42
C GLY A 146 -0.93 10.40 -16.89
N ASP A 147 0.07 9.55 -17.16
CA ASP A 147 0.00 8.12 -16.82
C ASP A 147 0.13 7.91 -15.31
N PHE A 148 -0.99 7.52 -14.69
CA PHE A 148 -1.06 7.32 -13.25
C PHE A 148 -0.44 5.98 -12.86
N ASN A 149 -0.64 4.93 -13.64
CA ASN A 149 -0.17 3.59 -13.31
C ASN A 149 1.36 3.48 -13.32
N GLU A 150 2.03 3.97 -14.37
CA GLU A 150 3.50 3.96 -14.47
C GLU A 150 4.13 4.77 -13.33
N THR A 151 3.57 5.95 -13.06
CA THR A 151 4.03 6.82 -11.97
C THR A 151 3.91 6.11 -10.63
N PHE A 152 2.78 5.47 -10.36
CA PHE A 152 2.52 4.80 -9.08
C PHE A 152 3.44 3.61 -8.83
N GLN A 153 3.62 2.75 -9.84
CA GLN A 153 4.53 1.61 -9.72
C GLN A 153 5.97 2.06 -9.44
N THR A 154 6.40 3.12 -10.13
CA THR A 154 7.72 3.73 -9.93
C THR A 154 7.86 4.30 -8.53
N VAL A 155 6.89 5.09 -8.06
CA VAL A 155 6.89 5.69 -6.72
C VAL A 155 6.86 4.63 -5.64
N MET A 156 6.03 3.59 -5.76
CA MET A 156 5.99 2.49 -4.80
C MET A 156 7.34 1.75 -4.72
N THR A 157 7.99 1.55 -5.88
CA THR A 157 9.32 0.94 -5.94
C THR A 157 10.38 1.80 -5.25
N VAL A 158 10.40 3.11 -5.53
CA VAL A 158 11.29 4.06 -4.86
C VAL A 158 11.04 4.09 -3.36
N LEU A 159 9.77 4.15 -2.94
CA LEU A 159 9.37 4.20 -1.54
C LEU A 159 9.88 2.97 -0.77
N ILE A 160 9.67 1.76 -1.30
CA ILE A 160 10.10 0.51 -0.66
C ILE A 160 11.63 0.42 -0.62
N ASN A 161 12.32 0.80 -1.70
CA ASN A 161 13.79 0.73 -1.77
C ASN A 161 14.47 1.70 -0.79
N ASP A 162 13.94 2.92 -0.67
CA ASP A 162 14.50 3.94 0.22
C ASP A 162 14.08 3.73 1.69
N ASN A 163 13.02 2.93 1.94
CA ASN A 163 12.49 2.67 3.27
C ASN A 163 12.39 1.16 3.57
N PRO A 164 13.53 0.49 3.82
CA PRO A 164 13.50 -0.92 4.19
C PRO A 164 12.65 -1.14 5.44
N HIS A 165 11.93 -2.26 5.45
CA HIS A 165 10.99 -2.65 6.49
C HIS A 165 9.81 -1.68 6.67
N ILE A 166 9.36 -1.02 5.59
CA ILE A 166 8.21 -0.11 5.66
C ILE A 166 6.97 -0.78 6.22
N LEU A 167 6.70 -2.05 5.87
CA LEU A 167 5.49 -2.76 6.34
C LEU A 167 5.53 -3.11 7.83
N SER A 168 6.69 -3.13 8.48
CA SER A 168 6.75 -3.28 9.94
C SER A 168 6.47 -1.98 10.68
N LYS A 169 6.61 -0.83 10.01
CA LYS A 169 6.48 0.51 10.62
C LYS A 169 5.09 1.12 10.48
N ILE A 170 4.32 0.69 9.47
CA ILE A 170 2.98 1.26 9.20
C ILE A 170 1.98 1.09 10.36
N TYR A 171 2.25 0.23 11.35
CA TYR A 171 1.38 0.08 12.53
C TYR A 171 1.66 1.09 13.64
N ASP A 172 2.78 1.82 13.56
CA ASP A 172 3.02 2.97 14.43
C ASP A 172 2.21 4.17 13.93
N ALA A 173 1.34 4.71 14.78
CA ALA A 173 0.39 5.75 14.39
C ALA A 173 1.09 7.05 13.94
N THR A 174 2.20 7.42 14.58
CA THR A 174 2.99 8.61 14.20
C THR A 174 3.70 8.39 12.88
N TYR A 175 4.25 7.20 12.66
CA TYR A 175 4.84 6.84 11.39
C TYR A 175 3.78 6.90 10.29
N TYR A 176 2.65 6.22 10.47
CA TYR A 176 1.61 6.09 9.46
C TYR A 176 0.93 7.42 9.08
N GLY A 177 0.64 8.25 10.08
CA GLY A 177 -0.07 9.52 9.90
C GLY A 177 0.82 10.72 9.57
N THR A 178 2.14 10.56 9.53
CA THR A 178 3.04 11.71 9.30
C THR A 178 4.31 11.34 8.54
N VAL A 179 5.09 10.39 9.05
CA VAL A 179 6.37 10.03 8.43
C VAL A 179 6.15 9.36 7.07
N LEU A 180 5.11 8.53 6.95
CA LEU A 180 4.77 7.84 5.72
C LEU A 180 4.38 8.82 4.62
N ASP A 181 3.58 9.84 4.93
CA ASP A 181 3.22 10.89 3.95
C ASP A 181 4.46 11.62 3.44
N TYR A 182 5.40 11.94 4.35
CA TYR A 182 6.68 12.53 3.95
C TYR A 182 7.49 11.62 3.02
N ASN A 183 7.55 10.33 3.34
CA ASN A 183 8.29 9.36 2.51
C ASN A 183 7.63 9.18 1.14
N ILE A 184 6.30 9.20 1.07
CA ILE A 184 5.54 9.17 -0.19
C ILE A 184 5.88 10.42 -1.02
N ASP A 185 5.80 11.61 -0.44
CA ASP A 185 6.11 12.86 -1.14
C ASP A 185 7.54 12.88 -1.71
N ASN A 186 8.51 12.43 -0.90
CA ASN A 186 9.90 12.33 -1.34
C ASN A 186 10.07 11.32 -2.48
N ALA A 187 9.33 10.21 -2.45
CA ALA A 187 9.38 9.20 -3.51
C ALA A 187 8.81 9.76 -4.83
N PHE A 188 7.73 10.54 -4.78
CA PHE A 188 7.24 11.31 -5.93
C PHE A 188 8.30 12.31 -6.42
N GLU A 189 8.87 13.13 -5.52
CA GLU A 189 9.88 14.12 -5.88
C GLU A 189 11.12 13.49 -6.53
N LYS A 190 11.59 12.36 -5.99
CA LYS A 190 12.72 11.60 -6.52
C LYS A 190 12.41 11.02 -7.89
N ALA A 191 11.26 10.35 -8.05
CA ALA A 191 10.83 9.78 -9.33
C ALA A 191 10.78 10.86 -10.43
N TRP A 192 10.35 12.08 -10.10
CA TRP A 192 10.36 13.20 -11.03
C TRP A 192 11.75 13.74 -11.33
N LYS A 193 12.55 14.05 -10.30
CA LYS A 193 13.89 14.64 -10.47
C LYS A 193 14.84 13.72 -11.24
N GLU A 194 14.73 12.42 -10.99
CA GLU A 194 15.53 11.40 -11.66
C GLU A 194 14.92 10.94 -12.99
N GLN A 195 13.77 11.49 -13.39
CA GLN A 195 13.06 11.17 -14.65
C GLN A 195 12.80 9.67 -14.81
N LEU A 196 12.36 9.02 -13.73
CA LEU A 196 12.13 7.57 -13.67
C LEU A 196 10.84 7.12 -14.36
N VAL A 197 10.02 8.08 -14.83
CA VAL A 197 8.73 7.84 -15.48
C VAL A 197 8.75 8.56 -16.83
N GLU A 198 8.28 7.89 -17.90
CA GLU A 198 8.24 8.46 -19.24
C GLU A 198 7.20 9.59 -19.34
N LYS A 199 6.04 9.41 -18.69
CA LYS A 199 4.95 10.39 -18.62
C LYS A 199 4.69 10.85 -17.19
N PRO A 200 5.57 11.68 -16.62
CA PRO A 200 5.42 12.12 -15.24
C PRO A 200 4.11 12.90 -15.06
N LEU A 201 3.50 12.74 -13.88
CA LEU A 201 2.43 13.59 -13.34
C LEU A 201 2.90 15.05 -13.06
N VAL A 202 3.47 15.72 -14.07
CA VAL A 202 4.24 16.99 -13.97
C VAL A 202 3.49 18.09 -13.22
N SER A 203 2.18 18.22 -13.43
CA SER A 203 1.35 19.25 -12.80
C SER A 203 1.19 19.09 -11.29
N PHE A 204 1.55 17.93 -10.71
CA PHE A 204 1.36 17.64 -9.29
C PHE A 204 2.65 17.59 -8.47
N TYR A 205 3.84 17.41 -9.07
CA TYR A 205 5.09 17.28 -8.29
C TYR A 205 5.42 18.53 -7.46
N ALA A 206 5.10 19.73 -7.96
CA ALA A 206 5.21 20.95 -7.18
C ALA A 206 4.24 20.96 -5.98
N ALA A 207 3.04 20.38 -6.14
CA ALA A 207 2.05 20.26 -5.08
C ALA A 207 2.45 19.20 -4.04
N PHE A 208 3.15 18.12 -4.40
CA PHE A 208 3.74 17.19 -3.41
C PHE A 208 4.78 17.91 -2.53
N THR A 209 5.51 18.87 -3.10
CA THR A 209 6.44 19.72 -2.33
C THR A 209 5.71 20.74 -1.44
N LEU A 210 4.55 21.26 -1.89
CA LEU A 210 3.77 22.33 -1.25
C LEU A 210 2.68 21.87 -0.26
N ALA A 211 2.06 20.71 -0.46
CA ALA A 211 1.01 20.15 0.41
C ALA A 211 1.53 19.89 1.83
N ARG A 212 2.84 19.66 1.96
CA ARG A 212 3.56 19.63 3.24
C ARG A 212 3.52 20.97 3.97
N TYR A 213 3.67 22.08 3.24
CA TYR A 213 3.71 23.41 3.83
C TYR A 213 2.31 23.83 4.30
N ASP A 214 1.24 23.49 3.59
CA ASP A 214 -0.12 23.96 3.95
C ASP A 214 -0.61 23.45 5.32
N ASN A 215 -0.33 22.19 5.69
CA ASN A 215 -0.69 21.66 7.02
C ASN A 215 0.20 22.22 8.14
N MET A 216 1.49 22.46 7.87
CA MET A 216 2.40 23.11 8.83
C MET A 216 2.04 24.60 9.01
N PHE A 217 1.72 25.32 7.93
CA PHE A 217 1.32 26.73 7.97
C PHE A 217 -0.05 26.92 8.63
N LYS A 218 -1.04 26.03 8.40
CA LYS A 218 -2.33 26.08 9.12
C LYS A 218 -2.16 25.93 10.63
N SER A 219 -1.25 25.06 11.09
CA SER A 219 -0.95 24.91 12.53
C SER A 219 -0.22 26.11 13.16
N GLN A 220 0.38 26.99 12.33
CA GLN A 220 1.04 28.22 12.76
C GLN A 220 0.16 29.48 12.64
N LEU A 221 -1.06 29.34 12.11
CA LEU A 221 -2.05 30.41 11.93
C LEU A 221 -3.18 30.39 13.00
N THR A 222 -3.12 29.46 13.95
CA THR A 222 -3.96 29.37 15.16
C THR A 222 -3.09 29.49 16.40
#